data_AF-A0A6B8KFU9-F1
#
_entry.id   AF-A0A6B8KFU9-F1
#
_cell.length_a   1.000
_cell.length_b   1.000
_cell.length_c   1.000
_cell.angle_alpha   90.00
_cell.angle_beta   90.00
_cell.angle_gamma   90.00
#
_symmetry.space_group_name_H-M   'P 1'
#
loop_
_entity.id
_entity.type
_entity.pdbx_description
1 polymer ?
#
loop_
_entity_poly.entity_id
_entity_poly.type
_entity_poly.pdbx_seq_one_letter_code
_entity_poly.pdbx_strand_id
1 'polypeptide(L)'
;MFARMAFAVLIALALSFAANRVAAQTPDETYKALGLDKSAPPDKLYDALVKRYNDPSQGAGKGSLSKFWEPIPISKYLDPRDFYQPPQSVEADATRAQCVECHAQSTPGWTHSWQKSVHGNLDEIRKLSDSDPRSYKKGLLTEIESNLRSMGVLKADEPLKEVGCIDCHMSVNKEHGQHKTELKMPDAAACGQCHLKEFSERESERDTAVWPQGQWDKGHPSHALSFKANVENAVWAAMSEREVAEGCSFCHTPQNTCNSCHTRHEFSAVEARKPQACATCHNGVDHNEFENYLLSKHGTVFQTRGDKWDWNARLSDAMEKGGMNAPTCQFCHMEYQGQFSHNMVRKVRWAFEPTPKIADNLHHPWFEDRKEAWVGTCSNCHSNSFSRAYLENMDKGVMSGIAITERSRSVLLKLYEDGLLPRQNSNRPAPPAPEKDGPGAFFQLFWQKGNNPSAVEYEFAEMWEHHKIKHYKALAHANPGGYTYSDGWSQLVKSAARINDEDARLREAAEIRAELKRISSTRLGGLLELNTPEKRAIAGAFGFIALLAGLGLLAARNRRKIT
;
A
#
# COMPACT_ATOMS: atom_id res chain seq x y z
N MET A 1 -39.31 -34.85 30.19
CA MET A 1 -39.50 -33.44 29.79
C MET A 1 -38.39 -32.53 30.31
N PHE A 2 -38.00 -32.60 31.59
CA PHE A 2 -36.95 -31.74 32.18
C PHE A 2 -35.57 -31.82 31.49
N ALA A 3 -35.13 -33.00 31.03
CA ALA A 3 -33.83 -33.13 30.34
C ALA A 3 -33.78 -32.46 28.95
N ARG A 4 -34.90 -32.44 28.21
CA ARG A 4 -35.00 -31.74 26.91
C ARG A 4 -35.05 -30.22 27.06
N MET A 5 -35.65 -29.74 28.15
CA MET A 5 -35.71 -28.32 28.49
C MET A 5 -34.35 -27.77 28.94
N ALA A 6 -33.60 -28.54 29.74
CA ALA A 6 -32.24 -28.18 30.15
C ALA A 6 -31.26 -28.13 28.96
N PHE A 7 -31.39 -29.04 28.00
CA PHE A 7 -30.57 -29.05 26.79
C PHE A 7 -30.89 -27.87 25.86
N ALA A 8 -32.17 -27.52 25.69
CA ALA A 8 -32.59 -26.34 24.92
C ALA A 8 -32.14 -25.01 25.55
N VAL A 9 -32.16 -24.90 26.89
CA VAL A 9 -31.68 -23.72 27.61
C VAL A 9 -30.16 -23.58 27.53
N LEU A 10 -29.39 -24.67 27.59
CA LEU A 10 -27.94 -24.66 27.41
C LEU A 10 -27.53 -24.27 25.98
N ILE A 11 -28.27 -24.75 24.97
CA ILE A 11 -28.06 -24.35 23.56
C ILE A 11 -28.39 -22.87 23.37
N ALA A 12 -29.50 -22.37 23.94
CA ALA A 12 -29.87 -20.96 23.86
C ALA A 12 -28.85 -20.03 24.56
N LEU A 13 -28.30 -20.45 25.71
CA LEU A 13 -27.23 -19.74 26.41
C LEU A 13 -25.91 -19.74 25.63
N ALA A 14 -25.54 -20.86 25.00
CA ALA A 14 -24.34 -20.94 24.16
C ALA A 14 -24.46 -20.08 22.89
N LEU A 15 -25.63 -20.07 22.23
CA LEU A 15 -25.94 -19.21 21.09
C LEU A 15 -25.92 -17.72 21.47
N SER A 16 -26.44 -17.38 22.65
CA SER A 16 -26.41 -15.99 23.18
C SER A 16 -24.98 -15.54 23.52
N PHE A 17 -24.13 -16.43 24.02
CA PHE A 17 -22.72 -16.13 24.30
C PHE A 17 -21.86 -16.01 23.02
N ALA A 18 -22.15 -16.79 21.98
CA ALA A 18 -21.45 -16.71 20.69
C ALA A 18 -21.85 -15.45 19.90
N ALA A 19 -23.15 -15.13 19.81
CA ALA A 19 -23.63 -13.90 19.19
C ALA A 19 -23.06 -12.64 19.87
N ASN A 20 -22.94 -12.66 21.20
CA ASN A 20 -22.30 -11.58 21.96
C ASN A 20 -20.80 -11.39 21.69
N ARG A 21 -20.08 -12.40 21.16
CA ARG A 21 -18.63 -12.29 20.89
C ARG A 21 -18.30 -11.68 19.53
N VAL A 22 -19.09 -11.97 18.49
CA VAL A 22 -19.00 -11.27 17.19
C VAL A 22 -19.38 -9.81 17.36
N ALA A 23 -20.49 -9.54 18.07
CA ALA A 23 -20.96 -8.18 18.35
C ALA A 23 -20.02 -7.35 19.24
N ALA A 24 -19.18 -7.99 20.06
CA ALA A 24 -18.31 -7.28 21.00
C ALA A 24 -17.04 -6.67 20.40
N GLN A 25 -16.59 -7.09 19.21
CA GLN A 25 -15.33 -6.61 18.63
C GLN A 25 -15.48 -5.79 17.33
N THR A 26 -16.58 -5.93 16.62
CA THR A 26 -16.92 -5.01 15.51
C THR A 26 -17.33 -3.64 16.06
N PRO A 27 -16.73 -2.53 15.62
CA PRO A 27 -17.06 -1.18 16.07
C PRO A 27 -18.52 -0.78 15.81
N ASP A 28 -19.09 0.03 16.70
CA ASP A 28 -20.47 0.55 16.66
C ASP A 28 -20.76 1.29 15.36
N GLU A 29 -19.76 2.01 14.85
CA GLU A 29 -19.84 2.80 13.62
C GLU A 29 -20.14 1.90 12.41
N THR A 30 -19.66 0.66 12.41
CA THR A 30 -19.93 -0.31 11.35
C THR A 30 -21.37 -0.79 11.38
N TYR A 31 -21.91 -1.15 12.54
CA TYR A 31 -23.33 -1.50 12.67
C TYR A 31 -24.24 -0.36 12.22
N LYS A 32 -23.91 0.87 12.65
CA LYS A 32 -24.61 2.09 12.22
C LYS A 32 -24.54 2.29 10.70
N ALA A 33 -23.37 2.08 10.09
CA ALA A 33 -23.19 2.21 8.64
C ALA A 33 -23.95 1.13 7.85
N LEU A 34 -24.15 -0.04 8.44
CA LEU A 34 -24.92 -1.15 7.85
C LEU A 34 -26.43 -1.04 8.11
N GLY A 35 -26.88 -0.10 8.96
CA GLY A 35 -28.27 0.01 9.37
C GLY A 35 -28.75 -1.16 10.22
N LEU A 36 -27.85 -1.73 11.03
CA LEU A 36 -28.11 -2.87 11.90
C LEU A 36 -27.97 -2.47 13.38
N ASP A 37 -28.73 -3.16 14.24
CA ASP A 37 -28.45 -3.18 15.68
C ASP A 37 -27.28 -4.14 15.98
N LYS A 38 -26.54 -3.90 17.05
CA LYS A 38 -25.46 -4.80 17.49
C LYS A 38 -25.95 -6.20 17.83
N SER A 39 -27.21 -6.36 18.21
CA SER A 39 -27.83 -7.65 18.47
C SER A 39 -28.28 -8.37 17.19
N ALA A 40 -27.98 -7.84 16.00
CA ALA A 40 -28.34 -8.47 14.74
C ALA A 40 -27.75 -9.90 14.67
N PRO A 41 -28.55 -10.89 14.23
CA PRO A 41 -28.06 -12.25 14.12
C PRO A 41 -26.98 -12.38 13.03
N PRO A 42 -26.10 -13.41 13.10
CA PRO A 42 -24.97 -13.56 12.19
C PRO A 42 -25.32 -13.55 10.70
N ASP A 43 -26.46 -14.10 10.30
CA ASP A 43 -26.91 -14.08 8.90
C ASP A 43 -27.15 -12.65 8.40
N LYS A 44 -27.80 -11.80 9.21
CA LYS A 44 -28.08 -10.39 8.85
C LYS A 44 -26.82 -9.56 8.77
N LEU A 45 -25.88 -9.77 9.69
CA LEU A 45 -24.58 -9.11 9.65
C LEU A 45 -23.79 -9.53 8.40
N TYR A 46 -23.73 -10.83 8.11
CA TYR A 46 -23.04 -11.35 6.92
C TYR A 46 -23.65 -10.80 5.63
N ASP A 47 -24.98 -10.87 5.48
CA ASP A 47 -25.69 -10.37 4.31
C ASP A 47 -25.42 -8.87 4.08
N ALA A 48 -25.46 -8.07 5.14
CA ALA A 48 -25.20 -6.63 5.04
C ALA A 48 -23.74 -6.33 4.67
N LEU A 49 -22.77 -7.04 5.27
CA LEU A 49 -21.36 -6.92 4.95
C LEU A 49 -21.07 -7.32 3.50
N VAL A 50 -21.56 -8.47 3.05
CA VAL A 50 -21.38 -8.97 1.69
C VAL A 50 -22.03 -8.05 0.67
N LYS A 51 -23.24 -7.54 0.97
CA LYS A 51 -23.90 -6.54 0.12
C LYS A 51 -23.02 -5.31 -0.07
N ARG A 52 -22.45 -4.76 1.01
CA ARG A 52 -21.54 -3.60 0.94
C ARG A 52 -20.22 -3.93 0.24
N TYR A 53 -19.65 -5.09 0.53
CA TYR A 53 -18.39 -5.57 -0.05
C TYR A 53 -18.48 -5.78 -1.57
N ASN A 54 -19.65 -6.18 -2.08
CA ASN A 54 -19.91 -6.40 -3.51
C ASN A 54 -20.51 -5.17 -4.22
N ASP A 55 -20.72 -4.05 -3.54
CA ASP A 55 -21.27 -2.83 -4.13
C ASP A 55 -20.17 -2.04 -4.87
N PRO A 56 -20.28 -1.82 -6.19
CA PRO A 56 -19.30 -1.03 -6.94
C PRO A 56 -19.14 0.40 -6.43
N SER A 57 -20.21 1.02 -5.91
CA SER A 57 -20.12 2.35 -5.30
C SER A 57 -19.26 2.38 -4.03
N GLN A 58 -19.07 1.22 -3.41
CA GLN A 58 -18.25 1.01 -2.22
C GLN A 58 -16.85 0.47 -2.55
N GLY A 59 -16.49 0.33 -3.83
CA GLY A 59 -15.15 -0.09 -4.25
C GLY A 59 -15.01 -1.54 -4.70
N ALA A 60 -16.12 -2.23 -4.97
CA ALA A 60 -16.09 -3.47 -5.73
C ALA A 60 -15.92 -3.19 -7.24
N GLY A 61 -15.52 -4.20 -8.00
CA GLY A 61 -15.41 -4.11 -9.45
C GLY A 61 -14.09 -3.52 -9.93
N LYS A 62 -14.04 -3.29 -11.25
CA LYS A 62 -12.88 -2.77 -11.98
C LYS A 62 -12.53 -1.29 -11.69
N GLY A 63 -13.27 -0.62 -10.82
CA GLY A 63 -13.11 0.81 -10.53
C GLY A 63 -13.56 1.76 -11.65
N SER A 64 -13.50 3.06 -11.36
CA SER A 64 -13.96 4.13 -12.25
C SER A 64 -13.05 4.32 -13.48
N LEU A 65 -11.80 3.87 -13.38
CA LEU A 65 -10.79 3.96 -14.45
C LEU A 65 -10.75 2.72 -15.36
N SER A 66 -11.72 1.81 -15.23
CA SER A 66 -11.79 0.53 -15.96
C SER A 66 -11.79 0.63 -17.49
N LYS A 67 -12.09 1.79 -18.07
CA LYS A 67 -12.01 2.01 -19.53
C LYS A 67 -10.57 2.14 -20.07
N PHE A 68 -9.58 2.27 -19.18
CA PHE A 68 -8.17 2.51 -19.55
C PHE A 68 -7.30 1.25 -19.46
N TRP A 69 -7.83 0.17 -18.91
CA TRP A 69 -7.07 -1.07 -18.70
C TRP A 69 -7.97 -2.29 -18.89
N GLU A 70 -7.36 -3.41 -19.23
CA GLU A 70 -8.01 -4.72 -19.31
C GLU A 70 -7.25 -5.71 -18.43
N PRO A 71 -7.94 -6.73 -17.85
CA PRO A 71 -7.29 -7.74 -17.04
C PRO A 71 -6.31 -8.57 -17.90
N ILE A 72 -5.20 -8.96 -17.29
CA ILE A 72 -4.26 -9.92 -17.86
C ILE A 72 -4.51 -11.31 -17.23
N PRO A 73 -3.92 -12.41 -17.73
CA PRO A 73 -4.27 -13.77 -17.29
C PRO A 73 -4.18 -14.02 -15.77
N ILE A 74 -3.30 -13.31 -15.06
CA ILE A 74 -3.14 -13.45 -13.60
C ILE A 74 -4.19 -12.65 -12.79
N SER A 75 -4.80 -11.61 -13.38
CA SER A 75 -5.77 -10.73 -12.71
C SER A 75 -6.96 -11.49 -12.14
N LYS A 76 -7.33 -12.61 -12.78
CA LYS A 76 -8.39 -13.52 -12.30
C LYS A 76 -8.13 -14.18 -10.94
N TYR A 77 -6.89 -14.14 -10.44
CA TYR A 77 -6.55 -14.63 -9.11
C TYR A 77 -6.34 -13.49 -8.09
N LEU A 78 -6.15 -12.26 -8.57
CA LEU A 78 -5.97 -11.07 -7.72
C LEU A 78 -7.31 -10.37 -7.43
N ASP A 79 -8.24 -10.43 -8.38
CA ASP A 79 -9.63 -10.02 -8.22
C ASP A 79 -10.57 -11.11 -8.77
N PRO A 80 -10.71 -12.22 -8.00
CA PRO A 80 -11.46 -13.37 -8.46
C PRO A 80 -12.95 -13.11 -8.62
N ARG A 81 -13.53 -12.16 -7.86
CA ARG A 81 -14.94 -11.78 -7.94
C ARG A 81 -15.32 -11.37 -9.36
N ASP A 82 -14.47 -10.55 -9.98
CA ASP A 82 -14.81 -9.90 -11.25
C ASP A 82 -14.25 -10.61 -12.49
N PHE A 83 -13.20 -11.43 -12.33
CA PHE A 83 -12.46 -11.99 -13.47
C PHE A 83 -12.30 -13.52 -13.46
N TYR A 84 -12.56 -14.20 -12.35
CA TYR A 84 -12.37 -15.65 -12.31
C TYR A 84 -13.46 -16.39 -13.08
N GLN A 85 -13.02 -17.35 -13.89
CA GLN A 85 -13.87 -18.33 -14.54
C GLN A 85 -13.24 -19.72 -14.39
N PRO A 86 -14.03 -20.77 -14.09
CA PRO A 86 -13.53 -22.13 -14.03
C PRO A 86 -12.81 -22.55 -15.31
N PRO A 87 -11.73 -23.35 -15.20
CA PRO A 87 -11.06 -23.89 -16.37
C PRO A 87 -11.96 -24.91 -17.08
N GLN A 88 -11.97 -24.84 -18.42
CA GLN A 88 -12.79 -25.70 -19.27
C GLN A 88 -12.08 -27.02 -19.65
N SER A 89 -10.92 -27.31 -19.08
CA SER A 89 -10.11 -28.50 -19.40
C SER A 89 -10.46 -29.74 -18.59
N VAL A 90 -11.18 -29.61 -17.47
CA VAL A 90 -11.53 -30.71 -16.57
C VAL A 90 -13.05 -30.81 -16.47
N GLU A 91 -13.59 -31.94 -16.90
CA GLU A 91 -15.02 -32.24 -16.84
C GLU A 91 -15.25 -33.35 -15.80
N ALA A 92 -15.55 -32.92 -14.58
CA ALA A 92 -15.73 -33.81 -13.45
C ALA A 92 -16.81 -33.26 -12.52
N ASP A 93 -17.77 -34.11 -12.15
CA ASP A 93 -18.56 -33.96 -10.94
C ASP A 93 -17.77 -34.60 -9.80
N ALA A 94 -17.01 -33.79 -9.06
CA ALA A 94 -16.07 -34.29 -8.07
C ALA A 94 -16.71 -34.26 -6.69
N THR A 95 -16.70 -35.41 -6.01
CA THR A 95 -16.95 -35.48 -4.57
C THR A 95 -15.77 -34.87 -3.80
N ARG A 96 -16.02 -34.52 -2.54
CA ARG A 96 -15.00 -34.07 -1.58
C ARG A 96 -13.74 -34.95 -1.55
N ALA A 97 -13.91 -36.28 -1.51
CA ALA A 97 -12.80 -37.22 -1.49
C ALA A 97 -12.02 -37.23 -2.82
N GLN A 98 -12.72 -37.16 -3.96
CA GLN A 98 -12.09 -37.13 -5.28
C GLN A 98 -11.29 -35.85 -5.52
N CYS A 99 -11.68 -34.71 -4.91
CA CYS A 99 -10.84 -33.52 -4.93
C CYS A 99 -9.45 -33.81 -4.35
N VAL A 100 -9.40 -34.41 -3.15
CA VAL A 100 -8.14 -34.73 -2.45
C VAL A 100 -7.33 -35.78 -3.23
N GLU A 101 -7.98 -36.85 -3.70
CA GLU A 101 -7.33 -37.94 -4.42
C GLU A 101 -6.65 -37.46 -5.71
N CYS A 102 -7.36 -36.67 -6.53
CA CYS A 102 -6.81 -36.15 -7.77
C CYS A 102 -5.70 -35.11 -7.50
N HIS A 103 -5.94 -34.17 -6.58
CA HIS A 103 -4.98 -33.11 -6.27
C HIS A 103 -3.73 -33.60 -5.52
N ALA A 104 -3.80 -34.75 -4.84
CA ALA A 104 -2.60 -35.40 -4.31
C ALA A 104 -1.59 -35.76 -5.41
N GLN A 105 -2.04 -35.93 -6.65
CA GLN A 105 -1.18 -36.21 -7.81
C GLN A 105 -0.89 -34.96 -8.64
N SER A 106 -1.90 -34.11 -8.88
CA SER A 106 -1.76 -32.95 -9.77
C SER A 106 -1.17 -31.71 -9.08
N THR A 107 -1.48 -31.49 -7.81
CA THR A 107 -0.97 -30.37 -7.00
C THR A 107 -0.60 -30.81 -5.58
N PRO A 108 0.34 -31.77 -5.42
CA PRO A 108 0.63 -32.42 -4.14
C PRO A 108 0.94 -31.44 -3.01
N GLY A 109 1.61 -30.32 -3.31
CA GLY A 109 1.92 -29.28 -2.33
C GLY A 109 0.68 -28.70 -1.64
N TRP A 110 -0.40 -28.46 -2.40
CA TRP A 110 -1.66 -27.95 -1.85
C TRP A 110 -2.37 -28.97 -0.99
N THR A 111 -2.42 -30.22 -1.42
CA THR A 111 -3.00 -31.31 -0.62
C THR A 111 -2.24 -31.50 0.68
N HIS A 112 -0.90 -31.54 0.64
CA HIS A 112 -0.07 -31.69 1.83
C HIS A 112 -0.21 -30.50 2.80
N SER A 113 -0.26 -29.26 2.30
CA SER A 113 -0.48 -28.08 3.15
C SER A 113 -1.87 -28.10 3.81
N TRP A 114 -2.92 -28.45 3.05
CA TRP A 114 -4.27 -28.58 3.60
C TRP A 114 -4.35 -29.69 4.66
N GLN A 115 -3.74 -30.86 4.42
CA GLN A 115 -3.69 -31.96 5.38
C GLN A 115 -2.98 -31.62 6.69
N LYS A 116 -2.08 -30.64 6.70
CA LYS A 116 -1.40 -30.13 7.91
C LYS A 116 -2.16 -28.97 8.57
N SER A 117 -3.11 -28.37 7.87
CA SER A 117 -3.87 -27.23 8.34
C SER A 117 -4.89 -27.62 9.42
N VAL A 118 -5.35 -26.62 10.17
CA VAL A 118 -6.51 -26.79 11.06
C VAL A 118 -7.78 -27.12 10.26
N HIS A 119 -7.91 -26.57 9.05
CA HIS A 119 -9.07 -26.82 8.18
C HIS A 119 -9.24 -28.31 7.82
N GLY A 120 -8.14 -29.03 7.61
CA GLY A 120 -8.17 -30.49 7.38
C GLY A 120 -8.33 -31.34 8.64
N ASN A 121 -8.23 -30.76 9.86
CA ASN A 121 -8.11 -31.50 11.12
C ASN A 121 -8.96 -30.90 12.26
N LEU A 122 -10.22 -30.56 12.00
CA LEU A 122 -11.09 -29.93 13.02
C LEU A 122 -11.29 -30.79 14.27
N ASP A 123 -11.26 -32.11 14.14
CA ASP A 123 -11.38 -33.03 15.28
C ASP A 123 -10.18 -32.98 16.23
N GLU A 124 -8.98 -32.62 15.75
CA GLU A 124 -7.83 -32.38 16.62
C GLU A 124 -8.14 -31.21 17.55
N ILE A 125 -8.67 -30.11 17.00
CA ILE A 125 -9.04 -28.92 17.77
C ILE A 125 -10.07 -29.25 18.85
N ARG A 126 -11.10 -30.02 18.52
CA ARG A 126 -12.13 -30.44 19.48
C ARG A 126 -11.56 -31.21 20.67
N LYS A 127 -10.53 -32.03 20.43
CA LYS A 127 -9.89 -32.91 21.41
C LYS A 127 -8.78 -32.25 22.20
N LEU A 128 -8.42 -30.98 21.91
CA LEU A 128 -7.39 -30.27 22.66
C LEU A 128 -7.74 -30.15 24.14
N SER A 129 -6.74 -30.38 24.99
CA SER A 129 -6.76 -30.03 26.40
C SER A 129 -6.90 -28.52 26.56
N ASP A 130 -7.56 -28.06 27.62
CA ASP A 130 -7.69 -26.64 27.91
C ASP A 130 -6.33 -25.98 28.25
N SER A 131 -5.34 -26.79 28.65
CA SER A 131 -3.95 -26.37 28.88
C SER A 131 -3.13 -26.20 27.59
N ASP A 132 -3.61 -26.69 26.44
CA ASP A 132 -2.92 -26.48 25.15
C ASP A 132 -3.03 -25.00 24.75
N PRO A 133 -1.95 -24.33 24.33
CA PRO A 133 -1.98 -22.92 23.90
C PRO A 133 -2.93 -22.65 22.73
N ARG A 134 -3.34 -23.68 21.99
CA ARG A 134 -4.30 -23.63 20.89
C ARG A 134 -5.76 -23.80 21.35
N SER A 135 -6.02 -24.08 22.63
CA SER A 135 -7.35 -24.44 23.14
C SER A 135 -8.43 -23.38 22.87
N TYR A 136 -8.06 -22.09 22.77
CA TYR A 136 -8.98 -21.01 22.39
C TYR A 136 -9.67 -21.25 21.03
N LYS A 137 -9.05 -22.04 20.14
CA LYS A 137 -9.63 -22.40 18.83
C LYS A 137 -10.90 -23.25 18.95
N LYS A 138 -11.12 -23.96 20.07
CA LYS A 138 -12.39 -24.65 20.35
C LYS A 138 -13.55 -23.67 20.38
N GLY A 139 -13.35 -22.52 21.03
CA GLY A 139 -14.34 -21.44 21.07
C GLY A 139 -14.62 -20.85 19.70
N LEU A 140 -13.57 -20.63 18.89
CA LEU A 140 -13.72 -20.15 17.51
C LEU A 140 -14.48 -21.13 16.63
N LEU A 141 -14.22 -22.44 16.77
CA LEU A 141 -14.95 -23.47 16.04
C LEU A 141 -16.44 -23.47 16.40
N THR A 142 -16.78 -23.36 17.68
CA THR A 142 -18.18 -23.23 18.12
C THR A 142 -18.86 -21.99 17.53
N GLU A 143 -18.14 -20.86 17.48
CA GLU A 143 -18.62 -19.61 16.89
C GLU A 143 -18.87 -19.76 15.37
N ILE A 144 -17.93 -20.37 14.64
CA ILE A 144 -18.06 -20.67 13.21
C ILE A 144 -19.29 -21.55 12.95
N GLU A 145 -19.45 -22.65 13.70
CA GLU A 145 -20.61 -23.52 13.54
C GLU A 145 -21.92 -22.78 13.84
N SER A 146 -21.93 -21.90 14.83
CA SER A 146 -23.08 -21.03 15.14
C SER A 146 -23.42 -20.09 13.98
N ASN A 147 -22.41 -19.47 13.37
CA ASN A 147 -22.59 -18.59 12.21
C ASN A 147 -23.20 -19.37 11.03
N LEU A 148 -22.65 -20.54 10.72
CA LEU A 148 -23.14 -21.40 9.64
C LEU A 148 -24.57 -21.91 9.88
N ARG A 149 -24.94 -22.19 11.13
CA ARG A 149 -26.33 -22.53 11.50
C ARG A 149 -27.27 -21.35 11.30
N SER A 150 -26.86 -20.15 11.70
CA SER A 150 -27.65 -18.93 11.48
C SER A 150 -27.91 -18.69 9.99
N MET A 151 -26.93 -19.01 9.14
CA MET A 151 -27.01 -18.87 7.68
C MET A 151 -27.69 -20.06 6.98
N GLY A 152 -28.12 -21.09 7.72
CA GLY A 152 -28.75 -22.29 7.16
C GLY A 152 -27.81 -23.23 6.39
N VAL A 153 -26.49 -23.04 6.50
CA VAL A 153 -25.46 -23.86 5.83
C VAL A 153 -25.16 -25.15 6.60
N LEU A 154 -25.25 -25.08 7.93
CA LEU A 154 -25.03 -26.21 8.83
C LEU A 154 -26.32 -26.52 9.59
N LYS A 155 -26.66 -27.81 9.75
CA LYS A 155 -27.84 -28.24 10.51
C LYS A 155 -27.62 -28.04 12.01
N ALA A 156 -28.71 -27.89 12.78
CA ALA A 156 -28.66 -27.54 14.20
C ALA A 156 -27.76 -28.47 15.04
N ASP A 157 -27.81 -29.79 14.78
CA ASP A 157 -27.09 -30.82 15.55
C ASP A 157 -25.90 -31.42 14.80
N GLU A 158 -25.48 -30.83 13.67
CA GLU A 158 -24.35 -31.34 12.88
C GLU A 158 -23.07 -30.53 13.20
N PRO A 159 -21.95 -31.19 13.53
CA PRO A 159 -20.65 -30.53 13.61
C PRO A 159 -20.08 -30.30 12.21
N LEU A 160 -19.30 -29.23 12.04
CA LEU A 160 -18.53 -29.03 10.81
C LEU A 160 -17.41 -30.08 10.76
N LYS A 161 -17.51 -31.06 9.87
CA LYS A 161 -16.59 -32.23 9.85
C LYS A 161 -15.17 -31.81 9.47
N GLU A 162 -15.04 -31.02 8.42
CA GLU A 162 -13.78 -30.46 7.92
C GLU A 162 -14.08 -29.16 7.14
N VAL A 163 -13.03 -28.41 6.80
CA VAL A 163 -13.05 -27.39 5.74
C VAL A 163 -12.11 -27.88 4.63
N GLY A 164 -12.67 -28.64 3.70
CA GLY A 164 -12.00 -29.26 2.56
C GLY A 164 -11.95 -28.37 1.33
N CYS A 165 -11.38 -28.92 0.25
CA CYS A 165 -11.22 -28.20 -1.03
C CYS A 165 -12.56 -27.65 -1.55
N ILE A 166 -13.62 -28.49 -1.49
CA ILE A 166 -14.94 -28.17 -2.02
C ILE A 166 -15.65 -27.05 -1.23
N ASP A 167 -15.37 -26.90 0.07
CA ASP A 167 -15.99 -25.86 0.89
C ASP A 167 -15.60 -24.46 0.42
N CYS A 168 -14.31 -24.28 0.19
CA CYS A 168 -13.76 -23.01 -0.25
C CYS A 168 -13.94 -22.80 -1.76
N HIS A 169 -13.62 -23.82 -2.56
CA HIS A 169 -13.58 -23.69 -4.02
C HIS A 169 -14.92 -23.96 -4.71
N MET A 170 -15.99 -24.29 -3.98
CA MET A 170 -17.34 -24.36 -4.52
C MET A 170 -18.34 -23.76 -3.54
N SER A 171 -18.70 -24.48 -2.48
CA SER A 171 -19.61 -24.01 -1.43
C SER A 171 -19.40 -24.76 -0.14
N VAL A 172 -19.54 -24.05 0.98
CA VAL A 172 -19.41 -24.61 2.33
C VAL A 172 -20.42 -25.72 2.56
N ASN A 173 -19.96 -26.80 3.17
CA ASN A 173 -20.71 -28.00 3.52
C ASN A 173 -21.35 -28.74 2.32
N LYS A 174 -20.79 -28.56 1.11
CA LYS A 174 -21.22 -29.28 -0.10
C LYS A 174 -20.56 -30.65 -0.19
N GLU A 175 -21.28 -31.64 -0.74
CA GLU A 175 -20.82 -33.03 -0.88
C GLU A 175 -20.06 -33.29 -2.20
N HIS A 176 -20.52 -32.69 -3.30
CA HIS A 176 -19.93 -32.81 -4.64
C HIS A 176 -20.18 -31.55 -5.47
N GLY A 177 -19.45 -31.36 -6.57
CA GLY A 177 -19.73 -30.27 -7.50
C GLY A 177 -18.97 -30.32 -8.81
N GLN A 178 -19.48 -29.55 -9.77
CA GLN A 178 -19.01 -29.54 -11.15
C GLN A 178 -17.78 -28.63 -11.32
N HIS A 179 -16.63 -29.21 -11.61
CA HIS A 179 -15.35 -28.49 -11.73
C HIS A 179 -15.39 -27.37 -12.79
N LYS A 180 -16.11 -27.59 -13.89
CA LYS A 180 -16.14 -26.72 -15.07
C LYS A 180 -17.05 -25.49 -14.93
N THR A 181 -17.92 -25.49 -13.93
CA THR A 181 -18.97 -24.46 -13.76
C THR A 181 -19.07 -23.91 -12.34
N GLU A 182 -18.69 -24.67 -11.33
CA GLU A 182 -18.86 -24.29 -9.92
C GLU A 182 -17.55 -23.96 -9.21
N LEU A 183 -16.40 -24.27 -9.82
CA LEU A 183 -15.10 -23.94 -9.24
C LEU A 183 -14.96 -22.41 -9.10
N LYS A 184 -14.57 -21.95 -7.92
CA LYS A 184 -14.27 -20.54 -7.64
C LYS A 184 -12.93 -20.38 -6.95
N MET A 185 -12.36 -19.18 -7.07
CA MET A 185 -11.31 -18.71 -6.18
C MET A 185 -11.97 -18.08 -4.95
N PRO A 186 -11.66 -18.55 -3.73
CA PRO A 186 -12.28 -18.02 -2.52
C PRO A 186 -11.84 -16.57 -2.29
N ASP A 187 -12.81 -15.66 -2.29
CA ASP A 187 -12.61 -14.26 -1.94
C ASP A 187 -12.85 -14.02 -0.44
N ALA A 188 -12.72 -12.78 0.01
CA ALA A 188 -12.89 -12.43 1.42
C ALA A 188 -14.30 -12.75 1.96
N ALA A 189 -15.35 -12.57 1.12
CA ALA A 189 -16.73 -12.90 1.48
C ALA A 189 -16.94 -14.41 1.65
N ALA A 190 -16.29 -15.25 0.82
CA ALA A 190 -16.31 -16.70 0.98
C ALA A 190 -15.67 -17.13 2.32
N CYS A 191 -14.55 -16.51 2.71
CA CYS A 191 -13.95 -16.75 4.04
C CYS A 191 -14.88 -16.29 5.18
N GLY A 192 -15.52 -15.12 5.01
CA GLY A 192 -16.40 -14.50 6.00
C GLY A 192 -17.68 -15.27 6.30
N GLN A 193 -18.07 -16.24 5.47
CA GLN A 193 -19.23 -17.11 5.75
C GLN A 193 -19.03 -17.94 7.02
N CYS A 194 -17.79 -18.37 7.27
CA CYS A 194 -17.36 -19.01 8.51
C CYS A 194 -16.82 -17.97 9.49
N HIS A 195 -15.83 -17.19 9.04
CA HIS A 195 -15.04 -16.24 9.84
C HIS A 195 -15.67 -14.85 9.86
N LEU A 196 -16.95 -14.79 10.25
CA LEU A 196 -17.74 -13.55 10.23
C LEU A 196 -17.11 -12.45 11.10
N LYS A 197 -16.57 -12.83 12.25
CA LYS A 197 -15.89 -11.91 13.16
C LYS A 197 -14.70 -11.25 12.49
N GLU A 198 -13.73 -12.01 11.98
CA GLU A 198 -12.54 -11.48 11.31
C GLU A 198 -12.90 -10.69 10.04
N PHE A 199 -13.89 -11.15 9.27
CA PHE A 199 -14.39 -10.42 8.10
C PHE A 199 -15.01 -9.07 8.49
N SER A 200 -15.83 -9.04 9.54
CA SER A 200 -16.44 -7.79 10.04
C SER A 200 -15.41 -6.83 10.64
N GLU A 201 -14.39 -7.34 11.33
CA GLU A 201 -13.29 -6.55 11.86
C GLU A 201 -12.51 -5.89 10.71
N ARG A 202 -12.15 -6.64 9.67
CA ARG A 202 -11.50 -6.08 8.48
C ARG A 202 -12.40 -5.06 7.79
N GLU A 203 -13.66 -5.39 7.52
CA GLU A 203 -14.61 -4.47 6.87
C GLU A 203 -14.88 -3.20 7.69
N SER A 204 -14.70 -3.24 9.00
CA SER A 204 -14.87 -2.06 9.86
C SER A 204 -13.82 -0.97 9.63
N GLU A 205 -12.70 -1.27 8.95
CA GLU A 205 -11.73 -0.24 8.57
C GLU A 205 -12.35 0.85 7.67
N ARG A 206 -13.37 0.48 6.87
CA ARG A 206 -14.17 1.42 6.07
C ARG A 206 -14.85 2.50 6.91
N ASP A 207 -15.15 2.18 8.17
CA ASP A 207 -15.93 3.00 9.07
C ASP A 207 -15.07 3.66 10.16
N THR A 208 -13.92 3.08 10.50
CA THR A 208 -13.00 3.63 11.52
C THR A 208 -11.86 4.48 10.96
N ALA A 209 -11.49 4.33 9.68
CA ALA A 209 -10.57 5.24 8.99
C ALA A 209 -11.31 6.46 8.43
N VAL A 210 -11.81 7.33 9.33
CA VAL A 210 -12.46 8.59 8.96
C VAL A 210 -11.59 9.75 9.44
N TRP A 211 -10.99 10.45 8.49
CA TRP A 211 -10.06 11.54 8.74
C TRP A 211 -10.80 12.85 9.02
N PRO A 212 -10.55 13.53 10.15
CA PRO A 212 -11.38 14.64 10.60
C PRO A 212 -11.29 15.90 9.71
N GLN A 213 -10.25 16.04 8.90
CA GLN A 213 -10.14 17.12 7.91
C GLN A 213 -10.14 16.58 6.46
N GLY A 214 -10.52 15.32 6.23
CA GLY A 214 -10.46 14.69 4.91
C GLY A 214 -9.03 14.66 4.35
N GLN A 215 -8.06 14.27 5.17
CA GLN A 215 -6.67 14.07 4.73
C GLN A 215 -6.54 12.90 3.75
N TRP A 216 -7.32 11.85 3.98
CA TRP A 216 -7.53 10.74 3.07
C TRP A 216 -9.02 10.51 2.90
N ASP A 217 -9.38 9.88 1.79
CA ASP A 217 -10.74 9.42 1.57
C ASP A 217 -11.20 8.48 2.67
N LYS A 218 -12.51 8.48 2.94
CA LYS A 218 -13.11 7.60 3.95
C LYS A 218 -12.68 6.15 3.70
N GLY A 219 -12.24 5.49 4.76
CA GLY A 219 -11.77 4.11 4.73
C GLY A 219 -10.33 3.94 4.26
N HIS A 220 -9.59 5.00 3.92
CA HIS A 220 -8.20 4.91 3.48
C HIS A 220 -7.21 5.53 4.49
N PRO A 221 -5.94 5.07 4.47
CA PRO A 221 -5.49 3.79 3.91
C PRO A 221 -6.01 2.60 4.75
N SER A 222 -6.33 1.47 4.11
CA SER A 222 -6.78 0.25 4.80
C SER A 222 -6.62 -1.01 3.95
N HIS A 223 -6.68 -2.18 4.58
CA HIS A 223 -6.76 -3.45 3.84
C HIS A 223 -8.15 -3.66 3.25
N ALA A 224 -9.21 -3.12 3.87
CA ALA A 224 -10.58 -3.20 3.34
C ALA A 224 -10.76 -2.54 1.97
N LEU A 225 -9.92 -1.57 1.62
CA LEU A 225 -9.98 -0.79 0.38
C LEU A 225 -8.65 -0.81 -0.41
N SER A 226 -7.76 -1.75 -0.13
CA SER A 226 -6.43 -1.80 -0.75
C SER A 226 -6.51 -1.93 -2.27
N PHE A 227 -7.40 -2.78 -2.79
CA PHE A 227 -7.52 -3.01 -4.22
C PHE A 227 -8.21 -1.84 -4.93
N LYS A 228 -9.22 -1.22 -4.29
CA LYS A 228 -9.83 0.03 -4.74
C LYS A 228 -8.76 1.11 -4.93
N ALA A 229 -7.90 1.31 -3.93
CA ALA A 229 -6.82 2.31 -4.03
C ALA A 229 -5.89 2.05 -5.21
N ASN A 230 -5.62 0.78 -5.53
CA ASN A 230 -4.80 0.38 -6.67
C ASN A 230 -5.47 0.67 -8.02
N VAL A 231 -6.72 0.21 -8.22
CA VAL A 231 -7.40 0.36 -9.52
C VAL A 231 -7.90 1.79 -9.81
N GLU A 232 -8.01 2.62 -8.78
CA GLU A 232 -8.31 4.06 -8.90
C GLU A 232 -7.05 4.91 -9.05
N ASN A 233 -5.84 4.32 -9.01
CA ASN A 233 -4.60 5.03 -9.28
C ASN A 233 -4.45 5.27 -10.80
N ALA A 234 -4.31 6.54 -11.20
CA ALA A 234 -4.35 6.94 -12.59
C ALA A 234 -3.17 6.38 -13.41
N VAL A 235 -1.93 6.42 -12.91
CA VAL A 235 -0.79 5.83 -13.61
C VAL A 235 -0.89 4.30 -13.67
N TRP A 236 -1.40 3.64 -12.62
CA TRP A 236 -1.67 2.20 -12.66
C TRP A 236 -2.68 1.87 -13.76
N ALA A 237 -3.73 2.66 -13.93
CA ALA A 237 -4.73 2.46 -14.98
C ALA A 237 -4.21 2.85 -16.37
N ALA A 238 -3.32 3.84 -16.47
CA ALA A 238 -2.88 4.43 -17.74
C ALA A 238 -1.67 3.73 -18.37
N MET A 239 -0.79 3.12 -17.58
CA MET A 239 0.47 2.56 -18.07
C MET A 239 0.25 1.32 -18.96
N SER A 240 1.04 1.23 -20.04
CA SER A 240 1.00 0.14 -21.00
C SER A 240 1.62 -1.15 -20.47
N GLU A 241 2.55 -1.03 -19.53
CA GLU A 241 3.31 -2.14 -18.96
C GLU A 241 2.46 -2.88 -17.91
N ARG A 242 1.42 -3.60 -18.36
CA ARG A 242 0.42 -4.23 -17.50
C ARG A 242 1.02 -5.22 -16.51
N GLU A 243 2.06 -5.97 -16.88
CA GLU A 243 2.76 -6.88 -15.96
C GLU A 243 3.47 -6.14 -14.82
N VAL A 244 3.95 -4.91 -15.08
CA VAL A 244 4.53 -4.04 -14.04
C VAL A 244 3.43 -3.48 -13.15
N ALA A 245 2.33 -2.99 -13.73
CA ALA A 245 1.15 -2.53 -12.99
C ALA A 245 0.60 -3.64 -12.08
N GLU A 246 0.59 -4.89 -12.57
CA GLU A 246 0.10 -6.02 -11.79
C GLU A 246 1.01 -6.38 -10.61
N GLY A 247 2.28 -5.98 -10.65
CA GLY A 247 3.17 -5.98 -9.49
C GLY A 247 2.59 -5.18 -8.31
N CYS A 248 1.98 -4.02 -8.59
CA CYS A 248 1.23 -3.25 -7.59
C CYS A 248 0.00 -4.03 -7.10
N SER A 249 -0.76 -4.63 -8.02
CA SER A 249 -1.95 -5.42 -7.69
C SER A 249 -1.66 -6.56 -6.72
N PHE A 250 -0.51 -7.24 -6.84
CA PHE A 250 -0.09 -8.30 -5.92
C PHE A 250 0.00 -7.83 -4.45
N CYS A 251 0.50 -6.63 -4.20
CA CYS A 251 0.57 -6.03 -2.86
C CYS A 251 -0.80 -5.56 -2.35
N HIS A 252 -1.74 -5.28 -3.26
CA HIS A 252 -3.04 -4.66 -2.95
C HIS A 252 -4.23 -5.64 -2.93
N THR A 253 -3.98 -6.96 -2.97
CA THR A 253 -5.00 -8.02 -2.84
C THR A 253 -5.75 -8.16 -1.50
N PRO A 254 -5.30 -7.64 -0.33
CA PRO A 254 -5.97 -7.90 0.95
C PRO A 254 -7.47 -7.54 0.99
N GLN A 255 -7.96 -6.62 0.16
CA GLN A 255 -9.39 -6.37 -0.01
C GLN A 255 -10.13 -7.62 -0.53
N ASN A 256 -9.59 -8.25 -1.58
CA ASN A 256 -10.24 -9.29 -2.36
C ASN A 256 -10.04 -10.69 -1.76
N THR A 257 -8.88 -10.99 -1.17
CA THR A 257 -8.56 -12.31 -0.64
C THR A 257 -7.98 -12.24 0.77
N CYS A 258 -8.21 -13.29 1.57
CA CYS A 258 -7.75 -13.36 2.96
C CYS A 258 -6.42 -14.12 3.13
N ASN A 259 -5.70 -14.45 2.06
CA ASN A 259 -4.53 -15.35 2.10
C ASN A 259 -3.17 -14.63 2.00
N SER A 260 -3.12 -13.32 2.27
CA SER A 260 -1.89 -12.52 2.18
C SER A 260 -0.99 -12.68 3.41
N CYS A 261 -1.56 -12.88 4.61
CA CYS A 261 -0.79 -13.00 5.86
C CYS A 261 -0.68 -14.45 6.36
N HIS A 262 -1.76 -15.22 6.31
CA HIS A 262 -1.78 -16.66 6.60
C HIS A 262 -2.00 -17.39 5.28
N THR A 263 -0.89 -17.75 4.63
CA THR A 263 -0.93 -18.14 3.23
C THR A 263 -1.62 -19.48 2.99
N ARG A 264 -2.15 -19.62 1.77
CA ARG A 264 -2.74 -20.88 1.30
C ARG A 264 -1.63 -21.95 1.17
N HIS A 265 -1.90 -23.23 1.40
CA HIS A 265 -3.16 -23.84 1.85
C HIS A 265 -3.10 -24.31 3.32
N GLU A 266 -2.11 -23.85 4.08
CA GLU A 266 -1.99 -24.17 5.51
C GLU A 266 -2.80 -23.21 6.39
N PHE A 267 -2.98 -21.96 5.94
CA PHE A 267 -3.76 -20.92 6.63
C PHE A 267 -3.34 -20.75 8.10
N SER A 268 -2.03 -20.75 8.32
CA SER A 268 -1.45 -20.80 9.66
C SER A 268 -1.54 -19.45 10.37
N ALA A 269 -2.31 -19.39 11.45
CA ALA A 269 -2.31 -18.23 12.34
C ALA A 269 -0.95 -17.99 13.01
N VAL A 270 -0.11 -19.03 13.12
CA VAL A 270 1.28 -18.92 13.60
C VAL A 270 2.12 -18.15 12.59
N GLU A 271 2.00 -18.49 11.30
CA GLU A 271 2.66 -17.76 10.21
C GLU A 271 2.24 -16.30 10.19
N ALA A 272 0.93 -16.02 10.22
CA ALA A 272 0.39 -14.66 10.17
C ALA A 272 0.77 -13.77 11.35
N ARG A 273 1.25 -14.32 12.48
CA ARG A 273 1.70 -13.55 13.65
C ARG A 273 3.17 -13.14 13.56
N LYS A 274 3.93 -13.75 12.65
CA LYS A 274 5.35 -13.45 12.48
C LYS A 274 5.53 -12.22 11.59
N PRO A 275 6.45 -11.29 11.92
CA PRO A 275 6.72 -10.10 11.12
C PRO A 275 6.95 -10.34 9.61
N GLN A 276 7.50 -11.51 9.25
CA GLN A 276 7.75 -11.89 7.86
C GLN A 276 6.46 -11.93 7.01
N ALA A 277 5.30 -12.21 7.60
CA ALA A 277 4.02 -12.22 6.88
C ALA A 277 3.65 -10.84 6.31
N CYS A 278 4.15 -9.76 6.90
CA CYS A 278 3.92 -8.39 6.42
C CYS A 278 4.95 -7.96 5.35
N ALA A 279 6.10 -8.64 5.30
CA ALA A 279 7.30 -8.17 4.62
C ALA A 279 7.15 -8.04 3.10
N THR A 280 6.31 -8.88 2.46
CA THR A 280 6.16 -8.84 1.00
C THR A 280 5.52 -7.54 0.50
N CYS A 281 4.67 -6.91 1.32
CA CYS A 281 3.97 -5.67 0.95
C CYS A 281 4.53 -4.45 1.69
N HIS A 282 4.91 -4.60 2.97
CA HIS A 282 5.43 -3.51 3.80
C HIS A 282 6.97 -3.47 3.81
N ASN A 283 7.55 -3.18 2.65
CA ASN A 283 8.99 -3.05 2.42
C ASN A 283 9.30 -1.96 1.38
N GLY A 284 10.57 -1.73 1.09
CA GLY A 284 10.95 -1.07 -0.16
C GLY A 284 11.05 0.45 -0.07
N VAL A 285 11.02 1.10 -1.23
CA VAL A 285 11.55 2.47 -1.37
C VAL A 285 10.64 3.56 -0.80
N ASP A 286 9.34 3.34 -0.80
CA ASP A 286 8.27 4.24 -0.37
C ASP A 286 7.65 3.82 0.96
N HIS A 287 7.94 2.62 1.47
CA HIS A 287 7.48 2.19 2.79
C HIS A 287 8.30 1.02 3.36
N ASN A 288 9.56 1.29 3.73
CA ASN A 288 10.48 0.30 4.32
C ASN A 288 10.17 -0.07 5.79
N GLU A 289 8.91 -0.37 6.14
CA GLU A 289 8.55 -0.72 7.52
C GLU A 289 9.25 -1.99 8.00
N PHE A 290 9.31 -3.04 7.17
CA PHE A 290 9.93 -4.30 7.55
C PHE A 290 11.43 -4.15 7.82
N GLU A 291 12.14 -3.43 6.95
CA GLU A 291 13.57 -3.16 7.11
C GLU A 291 13.84 -2.35 8.37
N ASN A 292 13.05 -1.28 8.61
CA ASN A 292 13.21 -0.47 9.82
C ASN A 292 12.87 -1.27 11.08
N TYR A 293 11.80 -2.08 11.06
CA TYR A 293 11.47 -2.94 12.18
C TYR A 293 12.62 -3.90 12.49
N LEU A 294 13.13 -4.63 11.50
CA LEU A 294 14.22 -5.58 11.69
C LEU A 294 15.51 -4.92 12.20
N LEU A 295 15.84 -3.73 11.71
CA LEU A 295 17.03 -2.98 12.13
C LEU A 295 16.86 -2.24 13.46
N SER A 296 15.63 -2.15 13.99
CA SER A 296 15.37 -1.62 15.32
C SER A 296 15.77 -2.60 16.43
N LYS A 297 15.78 -2.13 17.69
CA LYS A 297 15.94 -3.02 18.83
C LYS A 297 14.76 -3.97 19.03
N HIS A 298 13.55 -3.59 18.64
CA HIS A 298 12.39 -4.51 18.66
C HIS A 298 12.63 -5.70 17.73
N GLY A 299 12.98 -5.44 16.47
CA GLY A 299 13.27 -6.48 15.49
C GLY A 299 14.54 -7.26 15.81
N THR A 300 15.55 -6.65 16.43
CA THR A 300 16.74 -7.37 16.91
C THR A 300 16.38 -8.43 17.96
N VAL A 301 15.51 -8.09 18.92
CA VAL A 301 15.06 -9.06 19.93
C VAL A 301 14.23 -10.16 19.29
N PHE A 302 13.32 -9.82 18.37
CA PHE A 302 12.57 -10.81 17.60
C PHE A 302 13.49 -11.77 16.83
N GLN A 303 14.50 -11.28 16.12
CA GLN A 303 15.44 -12.11 15.36
C GLN A 303 16.29 -13.04 16.24
N THR A 304 16.57 -12.64 17.48
CA THR A 304 17.47 -13.37 18.39
C THR A 304 16.73 -14.28 19.38
N ARG A 305 15.42 -14.09 19.57
CA ARG A 305 14.64 -14.81 20.58
C ARG A 305 13.27 -15.29 20.09
N GLY A 306 12.82 -14.86 18.92
CA GLY A 306 11.49 -15.17 18.39
C GLY A 306 11.29 -16.65 18.09
N ASP A 307 12.36 -17.42 17.93
CA ASP A 307 12.35 -18.88 17.84
C ASP A 307 11.96 -19.57 19.16
N LYS A 308 12.12 -18.89 20.29
CA LYS A 308 11.79 -19.38 21.64
C LYS A 308 10.37 -19.01 22.10
N TRP A 309 9.68 -18.14 21.36
CA TRP A 309 8.31 -17.75 21.67
C TRP A 309 7.32 -18.81 21.19
N ASP A 310 6.24 -19.02 21.95
CA ASP A 310 5.14 -19.86 21.50
C ASP A 310 4.14 -19.06 20.66
N TRP A 311 4.27 -19.20 19.34
CA TRP A 311 3.42 -18.53 18.36
C TRP A 311 1.98 -19.09 18.29
N ASN A 312 1.69 -20.21 18.97
CA ASN A 312 0.31 -20.72 19.05
C ASN A 312 -0.57 -19.83 19.92
N ALA A 313 0.01 -19.22 20.95
CA ALA A 313 -0.65 -18.20 21.75
C ALA A 313 -1.21 -17.10 20.83
N ARG A 314 -2.49 -16.76 21.04
CA ARG A 314 -3.12 -15.64 20.36
C ARG A 314 -2.52 -14.31 20.84
N LEU A 315 -2.66 -13.24 20.07
CA LEU A 315 -2.00 -11.96 20.36
C LEU A 315 -2.30 -11.39 21.77
N SER A 316 -3.52 -11.57 22.27
CA SER A 316 -3.89 -11.16 23.64
C SER A 316 -3.13 -11.91 24.75
N ASP A 317 -2.60 -13.09 24.43
CA ASP A 317 -1.91 -13.97 25.37
C ASP A 317 -0.41 -14.08 25.00
N ALA A 318 0.06 -13.29 24.01
CA ALA A 318 1.37 -13.41 23.41
C ALA A 318 2.53 -13.15 24.38
N MET A 319 2.37 -12.20 25.30
CA MET A 319 3.39 -11.90 26.30
C MET A 319 3.38 -12.92 27.44
N GLU A 320 2.20 -13.15 28.05
CA GLU A 320 2.06 -14.00 29.24
C GLU A 320 2.26 -15.49 28.92
N LYS A 321 1.59 -16.01 27.88
CA LYS A 321 1.64 -17.43 27.51
C LYS A 321 2.62 -17.69 26.37
N GLY A 322 2.73 -16.76 25.43
CA GLY A 322 3.65 -16.87 24.29
C GLY A 322 5.10 -16.55 24.63
N GLY A 323 5.37 -15.94 25.79
CA GLY A 323 6.72 -15.54 26.21
C GLY A 323 7.33 -14.41 25.37
N MET A 324 6.51 -13.68 24.60
CA MET A 324 6.98 -12.57 23.78
C MET A 324 7.48 -11.43 24.67
N ASN A 325 8.74 -11.01 24.43
CA ASN A 325 9.41 -9.96 25.19
C ASN A 325 9.88 -8.79 24.31
N ALA A 326 9.39 -8.72 23.08
CA ALA A 326 9.50 -7.60 22.16
C ALA A 326 8.27 -7.57 21.23
N PRO A 327 7.87 -6.39 20.74
CA PRO A 327 6.70 -6.29 19.87
C PRO A 327 6.99 -6.82 18.46
N THR A 328 5.92 -7.22 17.77
CA THR A 328 5.89 -7.52 16.33
C THR A 328 4.97 -6.55 15.60
N CYS A 329 4.97 -6.57 14.28
CA CYS A 329 4.06 -5.78 13.44
C CYS A 329 2.60 -5.98 13.89
N GLN A 330 2.20 -7.23 14.07
CA GLN A 330 0.85 -7.65 14.45
C GLN A 330 0.52 -7.22 15.86
N PHE A 331 1.43 -7.38 16.83
CA PHE A 331 1.19 -6.97 18.20
C PHE A 331 0.95 -5.46 18.29
N CYS A 332 1.72 -4.67 17.55
CA CYS A 332 1.55 -3.21 17.54
C CYS A 332 0.33 -2.75 16.76
N HIS A 333 0.07 -3.29 15.55
CA HIS A 333 -0.92 -2.71 14.65
C HIS A 333 -2.33 -3.31 14.78
N MET A 334 -2.46 -4.56 15.26
CA MET A 334 -3.78 -5.17 15.49
C MET A 334 -4.35 -4.83 16.87
N GLU A 335 -3.53 -4.31 17.78
CA GLU A 335 -3.94 -3.91 19.13
C GLU A 335 -4.64 -2.55 19.12
N TYR A 336 -5.73 -2.44 19.88
CA TYR A 336 -6.38 -1.18 20.21
C TYR A 336 -7.06 -1.30 21.58
N GLN A 337 -6.63 -0.48 22.54
CA GLN A 337 -7.19 -0.43 23.90
C GLN A 337 -7.23 -1.81 24.60
N GLY A 338 -6.14 -2.57 24.47
CA GLY A 338 -5.96 -3.90 25.06
C GLY A 338 -6.66 -5.04 24.31
N GLN A 339 -7.37 -4.75 23.21
CA GLN A 339 -8.02 -5.75 22.36
C GLN A 339 -7.29 -5.93 21.04
N PHE A 340 -7.41 -7.10 20.43
CA PHE A 340 -6.77 -7.42 19.15
C PHE A 340 -7.81 -7.79 18.10
N SER A 341 -7.68 -7.25 16.88
CA SER A 341 -8.63 -7.44 15.78
C SER A 341 -7.97 -7.33 14.41
N HIS A 342 -8.67 -7.74 13.34
CA HIS A 342 -8.29 -7.48 11.94
C HIS A 342 -8.58 -6.05 11.46
N ASN A 343 -8.88 -5.11 12.36
CA ASN A 343 -8.87 -3.68 12.09
C ASN A 343 -7.55 -3.06 12.57
N MET A 344 -6.68 -2.67 11.63
CA MET A 344 -5.37 -2.08 11.97
C MET A 344 -5.33 -0.55 11.83
N VAL A 345 -6.44 0.08 11.47
CA VAL A 345 -6.46 1.52 11.13
C VAL A 345 -6.82 2.42 12.31
N ARG A 346 -7.26 1.87 13.45
CA ARG A 346 -7.77 2.64 14.61
C ARG A 346 -6.73 3.49 15.34
N LYS A 347 -5.43 3.25 15.13
CA LYS A 347 -4.34 4.05 15.72
C LYS A 347 -3.56 4.89 14.71
N VAL A 348 -3.93 4.85 13.44
CA VAL A 348 -3.22 5.60 12.39
C VAL A 348 -3.31 7.10 12.63
N ARG A 349 -2.16 7.79 12.66
CA ARG A 349 -2.04 9.26 12.77
C ARG A 349 -1.37 9.87 11.55
N TRP A 350 -0.24 9.30 11.14
CA TRP A 350 0.56 9.81 10.01
C TRP A 350 0.27 9.14 8.66
N ALA A 351 -0.55 8.08 8.65
CA ALA A 351 -0.94 7.33 7.45
C ALA A 351 0.25 6.75 6.66
N PHE A 352 0.07 6.62 5.35
CA PHE A 352 1.09 6.21 4.39
C PHE A 352 2.15 7.31 4.21
N GLU A 353 1.71 8.48 3.75
CA GLU A 353 2.54 9.65 3.47
C GLU A 353 2.30 10.76 4.51
N PRO A 354 3.34 11.29 5.16
CA PRO A 354 3.21 12.44 6.04
C PRO A 354 3.04 13.73 5.22
N THR A 355 1.98 14.50 5.50
CA THR A 355 1.63 15.74 4.78
C THR A 355 1.54 16.94 5.74
N PRO A 356 1.70 18.18 5.24
CA PRO A 356 1.47 19.39 6.05
C PRO A 356 0.08 19.39 6.70
N LYS A 357 -0.96 18.99 5.96
CA LYS A 357 -2.34 18.91 6.45
C LYS A 357 -2.48 17.97 7.66
N ILE A 358 -1.70 16.90 7.74
CA ILE A 358 -1.65 16.05 8.94
C ILE A 358 -0.87 16.76 10.06
N ALA A 359 0.32 17.27 9.76
CA ALA A 359 1.20 17.92 10.73
C ALA A 359 0.52 19.09 11.47
N ASP A 360 -0.22 19.92 10.74
CA ASP A 360 -0.91 21.09 11.27
C ASP A 360 -2.05 20.72 12.24
N ASN A 361 -2.53 19.47 12.20
CA ASN A 361 -3.71 19.02 12.95
C ASN A 361 -3.38 18.00 14.04
N LEU A 362 -2.11 17.73 14.37
CA LEU A 362 -1.76 16.73 15.39
C LEU A 362 -2.35 16.99 16.78
N HIS A 363 -2.69 18.25 17.07
CA HIS A 363 -3.30 18.70 18.32
C HIS A 363 -4.83 18.48 18.38
N HIS A 364 -5.46 18.12 17.25
CA HIS A 364 -6.89 17.85 17.20
C HIS A 364 -7.22 16.58 18.02
N PRO A 365 -8.32 16.53 18.80
CA PRO A 365 -8.61 15.43 19.72
C PRO A 365 -8.50 14.04 19.11
N TRP A 366 -8.97 13.85 17.86
CA TRP A 366 -8.84 12.60 17.11
C TRP A 366 -7.39 12.08 17.00
N PHE A 367 -6.39 12.96 16.84
CA PHE A 367 -4.98 12.55 16.75
C PHE A 367 -4.38 12.27 18.13
N GLU A 368 -4.80 13.02 19.15
CA GLU A 368 -4.37 12.81 20.54
C GLU A 368 -4.96 11.50 21.10
N ASP A 369 -6.24 11.20 20.89
CA ASP A 369 -6.85 9.93 21.31
C ASP A 369 -6.13 8.73 20.71
N ARG A 370 -5.68 8.84 19.46
CA ARG A 370 -4.90 7.81 18.78
C ARG A 370 -3.46 7.74 19.28
N LYS A 371 -2.89 8.85 19.71
CA LYS A 371 -1.58 8.89 20.38
C LYS A 371 -1.68 8.20 21.74
N GLU A 372 -2.75 8.43 22.50
CA GLU A 372 -3.02 7.74 23.75
C GLU A 372 -3.18 6.22 23.53
N ALA A 373 -3.87 5.81 22.46
CA ALA A 373 -3.95 4.39 22.10
C ALA A 373 -2.56 3.79 21.83
N TRP A 374 -1.66 4.50 21.14
CA TRP A 374 -0.27 4.08 20.97
C TRP A 374 0.51 4.02 22.28
N VAL A 375 0.35 5.02 23.15
CA VAL A 375 0.96 5.03 24.49
C VAL A 375 0.51 3.80 25.28
N GLY A 376 -0.77 3.41 25.17
CA GLY A 376 -1.29 2.17 25.75
C GLY A 376 -0.55 0.93 25.25
N THR A 377 -0.33 0.82 23.93
CA THR A 377 0.46 -0.27 23.34
C THR A 377 1.89 -0.29 23.87
N CYS A 378 2.58 0.86 23.88
CA CYS A 378 3.96 0.96 24.35
C CYS A 378 4.08 0.64 25.85
N SER A 379 3.04 0.94 26.63
CA SER A 379 2.98 0.74 28.08
C SER A 379 2.91 -0.73 28.51
N ASN A 380 2.77 -1.67 27.57
CA ASN A 380 2.98 -3.09 27.85
C ASN A 380 4.45 -3.39 28.26
N CYS A 381 5.41 -2.55 27.85
CA CYS A 381 6.84 -2.76 28.11
C CYS A 381 7.58 -1.53 28.65
N HIS A 382 7.16 -0.32 28.29
CA HIS A 382 7.85 0.93 28.62
C HIS A 382 7.04 1.78 29.59
N SER A 383 7.71 2.69 30.31
CA SER A 383 6.98 3.67 31.10
C SER A 383 6.17 4.60 30.18
N ASN A 384 5.10 5.16 30.73
CA ASN A 384 4.30 6.17 30.05
C ASN A 384 5.16 7.37 29.61
N SER A 385 6.09 7.82 30.46
CA SER A 385 7.02 8.93 30.17
C SER A 385 7.93 8.65 28.98
N PHE A 386 8.53 7.45 28.90
CA PHE A 386 9.37 7.07 27.77
C PHE A 386 8.56 7.00 26.48
N SER A 387 7.39 6.37 26.53
CA SER A 387 6.51 6.20 25.38
C SER A 387 6.10 7.54 24.78
N ARG A 388 5.70 8.49 25.62
CA ARG A 388 5.34 9.86 25.18
C ARG A 388 6.53 10.61 24.61
N ALA A 389 7.68 10.57 25.28
CA ALA A 389 8.88 11.27 24.82
C ALA A 389 9.32 10.75 23.44
N TYR A 390 9.25 9.44 23.21
CA TYR A 390 9.59 8.86 21.92
C TYR A 390 8.60 9.26 20.82
N LEU A 391 7.30 9.19 21.09
CA LEU A 391 6.26 9.59 20.12
C LEU A 391 6.33 11.09 19.79
N GLU A 392 6.67 11.94 20.75
CA GLU A 392 6.90 13.37 20.51
C GLU A 392 8.15 13.61 19.65
N ASN A 393 9.23 12.88 19.92
CA ASN A 393 10.43 12.91 19.08
C ASN A 393 10.12 12.46 17.64
N MET A 394 9.33 11.40 17.48
CA MET A 394 8.85 10.93 16.18
C MET A 394 8.08 12.04 15.47
N ASP A 395 7.06 12.64 16.10
CA ASP A 395 6.25 13.69 15.49
C ASP A 395 7.11 14.88 15.02
N LYS A 396 8.03 15.38 15.86
CA LYS A 396 8.96 16.46 15.50
C LYS A 396 9.93 16.09 14.38
N GLY A 397 10.41 14.85 14.37
CA GLY A 397 11.28 14.32 13.32
C GLY A 397 10.57 14.25 11.97
N VAL A 398 9.31 13.83 11.96
CA VAL A 398 8.45 13.78 10.76
C VAL A 398 8.21 15.19 10.22
N MET A 399 7.85 16.13 11.10
CA MET A 399 7.67 17.55 10.72
C MET A 399 8.92 18.16 10.10
N SER A 400 10.11 17.80 10.60
CA SER A 400 11.37 18.26 10.00
C SER A 400 11.55 17.73 8.57
N GLY A 401 11.19 16.47 8.32
CA GLY A 401 11.19 15.87 6.99
C GLY A 401 10.21 16.55 6.03
N ILE A 402 9.00 16.87 6.50
CA ILE A 402 8.01 17.64 5.72
C ILE A 402 8.60 19.01 5.34
N ALA A 403 9.18 19.74 6.30
CA ALA A 403 9.66 21.10 6.09
C ALA A 403 10.76 21.20 5.02
N ILE A 404 11.70 20.24 4.97
CA ILE A 404 12.73 20.22 3.92
C ILE A 404 12.13 19.87 2.55
N THR A 405 11.19 18.92 2.48
CA THR A 405 10.50 18.56 1.24
C THR A 405 9.68 19.71 0.68
N GLU A 406 8.92 20.44 1.49
CA GLU A 406 8.09 21.56 1.00
C GLU A 406 8.92 22.77 0.54
N ARG A 407 10.11 22.98 1.13
CA ARG A 407 11.07 23.96 0.60
C ARG A 407 11.56 23.57 -0.79
N SER A 408 11.95 22.31 -0.99
CA SER A 408 12.36 21.81 -2.31
C SER A 408 11.22 21.83 -3.33
N ARG A 409 9.98 21.52 -2.89
CA ARG A 409 8.78 21.62 -3.72
C ARG A 409 8.62 23.03 -4.28
N SER A 410 8.79 24.04 -3.43
CA SER A 410 8.67 25.44 -3.81
C SER A 410 9.71 25.86 -4.87
N VAL A 411 10.92 25.28 -4.85
CA VAL A 411 11.95 25.51 -5.86
C VAL A 411 11.54 24.88 -7.20
N LEU A 412 11.14 23.60 -7.19
CA LEU A 412 10.70 22.90 -8.40
C LEU A 412 9.49 23.58 -9.05
N LEU A 413 8.48 23.97 -8.26
CA LEU A 413 7.28 24.63 -8.77
C LEU A 413 7.63 25.95 -9.47
N LYS A 414 8.55 26.74 -8.92
CA LYS A 414 9.02 27.98 -9.58
C LYS A 414 9.76 27.69 -10.88
N LEU A 415 10.61 26.66 -10.93
CA LEU A 415 11.27 26.26 -12.18
C LEU A 415 10.26 25.85 -13.26
N TYR A 416 9.21 25.12 -12.86
CA TYR A 416 8.12 24.73 -13.75
C TYR A 416 7.31 25.94 -14.21
N GLU A 417 6.91 26.83 -13.30
CA GLU A 417 6.15 28.06 -13.62
C GLU A 417 6.95 29.01 -14.54
N ASP A 418 8.26 29.14 -14.31
CA ASP A 418 9.17 29.96 -15.12
C ASP A 418 9.46 29.33 -16.50
N GLY A 419 9.02 28.09 -16.77
CA GLY A 419 9.28 27.39 -18.02
C GLY A 419 10.75 26.97 -18.19
N LEU A 420 11.49 26.85 -17.10
CA LEU A 420 12.93 26.66 -17.08
C LEU A 420 13.37 25.19 -17.04
N LEU A 421 12.44 24.25 -16.82
CA LEU A 421 12.80 22.83 -16.79
C LEU A 421 13.38 22.40 -18.16
N PRO A 422 14.34 21.45 -18.16
CA PRO A 422 14.93 20.94 -19.39
C PRO A 422 13.90 20.52 -20.43
N ARG A 423 13.86 21.25 -21.55
CA ARG A 423 12.95 21.02 -22.68
C ARG A 423 11.46 21.01 -22.31
N GLN A 424 11.06 21.75 -21.28
CA GLN A 424 9.66 21.85 -20.84
C GLN A 424 8.69 22.21 -21.97
N ASN A 425 9.05 23.22 -22.77
CA ASN A 425 8.20 23.73 -23.85
C ASN A 425 8.53 23.14 -25.23
N SER A 426 9.40 22.14 -25.30
CA SER A 426 9.86 21.57 -26.59
C SER A 426 9.88 20.05 -26.66
N ASN A 427 9.96 19.33 -25.54
CA ASN A 427 10.00 17.88 -25.51
C ASN A 427 9.44 17.27 -24.21
N ARG A 428 8.42 17.88 -23.60
CA ARG A 428 7.77 17.36 -22.38
C ARG A 428 6.32 16.92 -22.70
N PRO A 429 6.13 15.72 -23.26
CA PRO A 429 4.80 15.22 -23.62
C PRO A 429 3.93 14.97 -22.37
N ALA A 430 2.62 15.11 -22.52
CA ALA A 430 1.65 14.78 -21.48
C ALA A 430 1.65 13.26 -21.17
N PRO A 431 1.37 12.87 -19.91
CA PRO A 431 1.19 11.47 -19.55
C PRO A 431 -0.05 10.86 -20.22
N PRO A 432 -0.13 9.52 -20.31
CA PRO A 432 -1.31 8.85 -20.85
C PRO A 432 -2.55 9.13 -20.01
N ALA A 433 -3.70 9.32 -20.66
CA ALA A 433 -4.97 9.49 -19.96
C ALA A 433 -5.28 8.24 -19.10
N PRO A 434 -5.90 8.39 -17.91
CA PRO A 434 -6.50 9.62 -17.36
C PRO A 434 -5.55 10.47 -16.52
N GLU A 435 -4.25 10.17 -16.53
CA GLU A 435 -3.29 10.84 -15.66
C GLU A 435 -3.19 12.34 -15.97
N LYS A 436 -3.01 13.12 -14.91
CA LYS A 436 -2.83 14.58 -14.99
C LYS A 436 -1.36 14.92 -14.84
N ASP A 437 -0.89 15.78 -15.73
CA ASP A 437 0.47 16.27 -15.70
C ASP A 437 0.73 17.19 -14.50
N GLY A 438 1.94 17.13 -13.96
CA GLY A 438 2.40 17.96 -12.85
C GLY A 438 3.88 17.72 -12.56
N PRO A 439 4.65 18.76 -12.17
CA PRO A 439 6.07 18.62 -11.88
C PRO A 439 6.31 17.82 -10.61
N GLY A 440 7.13 16.77 -10.70
CA GLY A 440 7.47 15.89 -9.58
C GLY A 440 6.30 15.07 -9.05
N ALA A 441 5.30 14.80 -9.88
CA ALA A 441 4.11 14.03 -9.51
C ALA A 441 4.38 12.51 -9.49
N PHE A 442 3.55 11.75 -8.78
CA PHE A 442 3.73 10.30 -8.57
C PHE A 442 3.90 9.50 -9.87
N PHE A 443 3.14 9.82 -10.92
CA PHE A 443 3.22 9.11 -12.21
C PHE A 443 4.63 9.12 -12.82
N GLN A 444 5.44 10.14 -12.52
CA GLN A 444 6.79 10.29 -13.05
C GLN A 444 7.77 9.24 -12.50
N LEU A 445 7.40 8.49 -11.46
CA LEU A 445 8.15 7.33 -10.97
C LEU A 445 7.92 6.07 -11.83
N PHE A 446 6.79 6.01 -12.55
CA PHE A 446 6.35 4.80 -13.28
C PHE A 446 6.25 5.01 -14.78
N TRP A 447 6.23 6.26 -15.25
CA TRP A 447 6.10 6.58 -16.66
C TRP A 447 7.08 7.67 -17.07
N GLN A 448 7.71 7.47 -18.24
CA GLN A 448 8.63 8.42 -18.84
C GLN A 448 8.44 8.50 -20.35
N LYS A 449 8.44 9.72 -20.89
CA LYS A 449 8.58 9.97 -22.33
C LYS A 449 9.19 11.35 -22.57
N GLY A 450 10.17 11.42 -23.47
CA GLY A 450 10.87 12.67 -23.75
C GLY A 450 11.54 13.23 -22.50
N ASN A 451 11.16 14.43 -22.08
CA ASN A 451 11.59 15.09 -20.85
C ASN A 451 10.48 15.22 -19.81
N ASN A 452 9.48 14.33 -19.85
CA ASN A 452 8.53 14.14 -18.76
C ASN A 452 8.81 12.78 -18.09
N PRO A 453 9.37 12.74 -16.87
CA PRO A 453 9.97 13.86 -16.12
C PRO A 453 11.33 14.35 -16.67
N SER A 454 11.73 15.55 -16.29
CA SER A 454 13.14 15.98 -16.25
C SER A 454 13.85 15.43 -15.00
N ALA A 455 15.18 15.48 -14.96
CA ALA A 455 15.93 14.91 -13.85
C ALA A 455 15.60 15.54 -12.48
N VAL A 456 15.36 16.86 -12.43
CA VAL A 456 14.98 17.57 -11.20
C VAL A 456 13.56 17.26 -10.76
N GLU A 457 12.64 17.02 -11.70
CA GLU A 457 11.30 16.53 -11.40
C GLU A 457 11.37 15.13 -10.77
N TYR A 458 12.15 14.22 -11.36
CA TYR A 458 12.32 12.86 -10.84
C TYR A 458 13.01 12.85 -9.46
N GLU A 459 14.08 13.63 -9.26
CA GLU A 459 14.76 13.75 -7.96
C GLU A 459 13.80 14.28 -6.88
N PHE A 460 12.92 15.21 -7.22
CA PHE A 460 11.89 15.65 -6.27
C PHE A 460 10.82 14.58 -6.03
N ALA A 461 10.37 13.86 -7.06
CA ALA A 461 9.43 12.75 -6.91
C ALA A 461 9.96 11.70 -5.93
N GLU A 462 11.23 11.30 -6.06
CA GLU A 462 11.89 10.42 -5.10
C GLU A 462 12.03 11.06 -3.71
N MET A 463 12.31 12.37 -3.63
CA MET A 463 12.46 13.06 -2.36
C MET A 463 11.19 12.98 -1.51
N TRP A 464 10.01 13.22 -2.09
CA TRP A 464 8.76 13.22 -1.32
C TRP A 464 8.13 11.83 -1.17
N GLU A 465 8.23 10.95 -2.18
CA GLU A 465 7.59 9.63 -2.14
C GLU A 465 8.50 8.55 -1.55
N HIS A 466 9.82 8.62 -1.79
CA HIS A 466 10.75 7.63 -1.21
C HIS A 466 11.37 8.16 0.09
N HIS A 467 12.17 9.23 0.01
CA HIS A 467 13.07 9.62 1.10
C HIS A 467 12.32 10.16 2.32
N LYS A 468 11.29 11.01 2.11
CA LYS A 468 10.46 11.55 3.19
C LYS A 468 9.67 10.44 3.89
N ILE A 469 9.10 9.50 3.14
CA ILE A 469 8.35 8.41 3.75
C ILE A 469 9.28 7.49 4.52
N LYS A 470 10.43 7.08 3.96
CA LYS A 470 11.43 6.28 4.71
C LYS A 470 11.93 6.96 5.98
N HIS A 471 12.13 8.29 5.96
CA HIS A 471 12.46 9.08 7.16
C HIS A 471 11.39 8.90 8.25
N TYR A 472 10.12 9.04 7.87
CA TYR A 472 8.99 8.84 8.77
C TYR A 472 8.90 7.39 9.27
N LYS A 473 8.92 6.40 8.37
CA LYS A 473 8.79 4.99 8.77
C LYS A 473 9.93 4.56 9.69
N ALA A 474 11.15 5.07 9.49
CA ALA A 474 12.27 4.80 10.38
C ALA A 474 12.11 5.40 11.77
N LEU A 475 11.59 6.63 11.88
CA LEU A 475 11.22 7.24 13.17
C LEU A 475 10.12 6.42 13.87
N ALA A 476 9.08 6.02 13.13
CA ALA A 476 7.96 5.26 13.69
C ALA A 476 8.36 3.85 14.18
N HIS A 477 9.37 3.24 13.56
CA HIS A 477 9.82 1.88 13.88
C HIS A 477 11.14 1.85 14.67
N ALA A 478 11.60 2.98 15.20
CA ALA A 478 12.79 3.06 16.03
C ALA A 478 14.06 2.51 15.41
N ASN A 479 14.31 2.87 14.15
CA ASN A 479 15.58 2.61 13.46
C ASN A 479 16.40 3.90 13.28
N PRO A 480 17.37 4.20 14.17
CA PRO A 480 18.21 5.39 14.08
C PRO A 480 18.91 5.57 12.73
N GLY A 481 19.43 4.49 12.16
CA GLY A 481 20.12 4.56 10.86
C GLY A 481 19.19 4.96 9.72
N GLY A 482 17.90 4.58 9.79
CA GLY A 482 16.91 4.83 8.75
C GLY A 482 16.36 6.26 8.71
N TYR A 483 16.44 7.03 9.81
CA TYR A 483 16.02 8.44 9.84
C TYR A 483 17.19 9.42 9.92
N THR A 484 18.44 8.94 9.83
CA THR A 484 19.63 9.79 9.89
C THR A 484 20.57 9.58 8.69
N TYR A 485 21.35 8.51 8.69
CA TYR A 485 22.48 8.32 7.78
C TYR A 485 22.17 7.46 6.55
N SER A 486 21.58 6.28 6.74
CA SER A 486 21.41 5.29 5.68
C SER A 486 20.28 5.71 4.73
N ASP A 487 19.13 6.00 5.33
CA ASP A 487 17.94 6.51 4.69
C ASP A 487 17.50 7.82 5.38
N GLY A 488 16.39 8.38 4.93
CA GLY A 488 15.73 9.50 5.59
C GLY A 488 16.51 10.81 5.46
N TRP A 489 16.96 11.38 6.58
CA TRP A 489 17.46 12.75 6.64
C TRP A 489 18.63 13.05 5.68
N SER A 490 19.66 12.19 5.62
CA SER A 490 20.80 12.39 4.71
C SER A 490 20.36 12.42 3.24
N GLN A 491 19.39 11.57 2.88
CA GLN A 491 18.86 11.48 1.52
C GLN A 491 17.97 12.69 1.19
N LEU A 492 17.17 13.17 2.15
CA LEU A 492 16.41 14.42 2.01
C LEU A 492 17.34 15.62 1.78
N VAL A 493 18.43 15.73 2.54
CA VAL A 493 19.43 16.79 2.35
C VAL A 493 20.12 16.67 0.99
N LYS A 494 20.47 15.45 0.56
CA LYS A 494 21.05 15.18 -0.75
C LYS A 494 20.13 15.66 -1.88
N SER A 495 18.85 15.30 -1.85
CA SER A 495 17.89 15.73 -2.87
C SER A 495 17.67 17.24 -2.85
N ALA A 496 17.55 17.85 -1.68
CA ALA A 496 17.45 19.31 -1.57
C ALA A 496 18.68 20.03 -2.16
N ALA A 497 19.89 19.52 -1.91
CA ALA A 497 21.11 20.07 -2.48
C ALA A 497 21.13 19.96 -4.02
N ARG A 498 20.73 18.81 -4.57
CA ARG A 498 20.66 18.59 -6.03
C ARG A 498 19.62 19.46 -6.71
N ILE A 499 18.44 19.63 -6.09
CA ILE A 499 17.38 20.50 -6.61
C ILE A 499 17.84 21.96 -6.64
N ASN A 500 18.49 22.43 -5.57
CA ASN A 500 19.02 23.79 -5.51
C ASN A 500 20.17 24.04 -6.49
N ASP A 501 21.06 23.06 -6.68
CA ASP A 501 22.15 23.14 -7.67
C ASP A 501 21.60 23.21 -9.10
N GLU A 502 20.59 22.40 -9.41
CA GLU A 502 19.95 22.44 -10.73
C GLU A 502 19.14 23.72 -10.95
N ASP A 503 18.44 24.26 -9.94
CA ASP A 503 17.79 25.57 -10.02
C ASP A 503 18.80 26.68 -10.37
N ALA A 504 19.93 26.72 -9.67
CA ALA A 504 21.00 27.69 -9.94
C ALA A 504 21.53 27.57 -11.36
N ARG A 505 21.82 26.35 -11.83
CA ARG A 505 22.32 26.09 -13.20
C ARG A 505 21.31 26.51 -14.27
N LEU A 506 20.04 26.18 -14.09
CA LEU A 506 19.00 26.50 -15.07
C LEU A 506 18.76 28.00 -15.16
N ARG A 507 18.79 28.72 -14.03
CA ARG A 507 18.66 30.17 -13.99
C ARG A 507 19.88 30.87 -14.59
N GLU A 508 21.09 30.46 -14.24
CA GLU A 508 22.33 30.99 -14.84
C GLU A 508 22.33 30.78 -16.37
N ALA A 509 21.95 29.58 -16.83
CA ALA A 509 21.85 29.30 -18.26
C ALA A 509 20.78 30.19 -18.95
N ALA A 510 19.68 30.49 -18.27
CA ALA A 510 18.65 31.39 -18.79
C ALA A 510 19.15 32.84 -18.89
N GLU A 511 19.87 33.33 -17.88
CA GLU A 511 20.51 34.65 -17.89
C GLU A 511 21.54 34.77 -19.01
N ILE A 512 22.41 33.77 -19.18
CA ILE A 512 23.39 33.72 -20.27
C ILE A 512 22.68 33.75 -21.63
N ARG A 513 21.60 32.98 -21.82
CA ARG A 513 20.83 32.99 -23.09
C ARG A 513 20.17 34.35 -23.33
N ALA A 514 19.64 34.99 -22.30
CA ALA A 514 19.06 36.32 -22.40
C ALA A 514 20.12 37.36 -22.80
N GLU A 515 21.30 37.30 -22.19
CA GLU A 515 22.42 38.17 -22.49
C GLU A 515 22.98 37.93 -23.91
N LEU A 516 23.14 36.68 -24.34
CA LEU A 516 23.52 36.34 -25.71
C LEU A 516 22.48 36.86 -26.73
N LYS A 517 21.19 36.78 -26.41
CA LYS A 517 20.12 37.36 -27.24
C LYS A 517 20.23 38.90 -27.29
N ARG A 518 20.55 39.55 -26.18
CA ARG A 518 20.79 41.00 -26.11
C ARG A 518 22.01 41.41 -26.94
N ILE A 519 23.13 40.71 -26.82
CA ILE A 519 24.35 40.98 -27.59
C ILE A 519 24.13 40.73 -29.08
N SER A 520 23.54 39.60 -29.45
CA SER A 520 23.28 39.26 -30.87
C SER A 520 22.30 40.22 -31.53
N SER A 521 21.24 40.63 -30.84
CA SER A 521 20.33 41.68 -31.32
C SER A 521 21.01 43.05 -31.43
N THR A 522 21.98 43.35 -30.57
CA THR A 522 22.77 44.60 -30.65
C THR A 522 23.80 44.57 -31.80
N ARG A 523 24.41 43.41 -32.10
CA ARG A 523 25.48 43.28 -33.12
C ARG A 523 24.98 43.21 -34.56
N LEU A 524 23.73 42.83 -34.82
CA LEU A 524 23.16 42.82 -36.17
C LEU A 524 22.67 44.21 -36.65
N GLY A 525 22.55 45.20 -35.76
CA GLY A 525 21.93 46.49 -36.07
C GLY A 525 22.84 47.61 -36.60
N GLY A 526 24.06 47.38 -37.09
CA GLY A 526 24.93 48.52 -37.42
C GLY A 526 26.04 48.38 -38.45
N LEU A 527 26.83 47.30 -38.46
CA LEU A 527 28.12 47.34 -39.17
C LEU A 527 28.24 46.44 -40.42
N LEU A 528 27.30 45.52 -40.68
CA LEU A 528 27.41 44.55 -41.78
C LEU A 528 26.18 44.48 -42.70
N GLU A 529 25.18 45.35 -42.49
CA GLU A 529 24.04 45.43 -43.39
C GLU A 529 24.36 46.24 -44.65
N LEU A 530 24.77 45.54 -45.71
CA LEU A 530 24.96 46.05 -47.08
C LEU A 530 23.62 46.22 -47.81
N ASN A 531 22.62 46.80 -47.13
CA ASN A 531 21.23 46.79 -47.60
C ASN A 531 20.86 48.01 -48.46
N THR A 532 21.74 49.02 -48.55
CA THR A 532 21.57 50.17 -49.44
C THR A 532 22.70 50.27 -50.46
N PRO A 533 22.46 50.82 -51.67
CA PRO A 533 23.49 51.02 -52.70
C PRO A 533 24.69 51.83 -52.20
N GLU A 534 24.44 52.82 -51.33
CA GLU A 534 25.48 53.69 -50.74
C GLU A 534 26.42 52.91 -49.81
N LYS A 535 25.87 52.04 -48.96
CA LYS A 535 26.68 51.20 -48.06
C LYS A 535 27.50 50.16 -48.84
N ARG A 536 26.96 49.64 -49.95
CA ARG A 536 27.70 48.77 -50.88
C ARG A 536 28.83 49.52 -51.59
N ALA A 537 28.60 50.77 -51.99
CA ALA A 537 29.61 51.61 -52.61
C ALA A 537 30.76 51.94 -51.66
N ILE A 538 30.47 52.24 -50.39
CA ILE A 538 31.48 52.52 -49.36
C ILE A 538 32.31 51.26 -49.07
N ALA A 539 31.68 50.10 -48.89
CA ALA A 539 32.40 48.84 -48.69
C ALA A 539 33.26 48.46 -49.92
N GLY A 540 32.74 48.68 -51.13
CA GLY A 540 33.49 48.51 -52.38
C GLY A 540 34.69 49.47 -52.50
N ALA A 541 34.53 50.72 -52.07
CA ALA A 541 35.61 51.71 -52.06
C ALA A 541 36.72 51.34 -51.07
N PHE A 542 36.37 50.87 -49.87
CA PHE A 542 37.36 50.37 -48.90
C PHE A 542 38.09 49.12 -49.42
N GLY A 543 37.37 48.19 -50.08
CA GLY A 543 37.99 47.04 -50.74
C GLY A 543 38.96 47.44 -51.86
N PHE A 544 38.58 48.44 -52.67
CA PHE A 544 39.43 48.97 -53.74
C PHE A 544 40.68 49.68 -53.20
N ILE A 545 40.54 50.46 -52.13
CA ILE A 545 41.68 51.13 -51.45
C ILE A 545 42.64 50.09 -50.86
N ALA A 546 42.14 49.03 -50.23
CA ALA A 546 42.96 47.96 -49.70
C ALA A 546 43.71 47.20 -50.83
N LEU A 547 43.04 46.98 -51.96
CA LEU A 547 43.66 46.36 -53.15
C LEU A 547 44.77 47.24 -53.74
N LEU A 548 44.54 48.55 -53.84
CA LEU A 548 45.54 49.51 -54.30
C LEU A 548 46.73 49.62 -53.34
N ALA A 549 46.49 49.58 -52.03
CA ALA A 549 47.56 49.55 -51.03
C ALA A 549 48.39 48.24 -51.15
N GLY A 550 47.72 47.10 -51.36
CA GLY A 550 48.38 45.81 -51.60
C GLY A 550 49.21 45.78 -52.89
N LEU A 551 48.69 46.33 -53.99
CA LEU A 551 49.40 46.47 -55.27
C LEU A 551 50.58 47.44 -55.17
N GLY A 552 50.44 48.54 -54.42
CA GLY A 552 51.52 49.49 -54.14
C GLY A 552 52.65 48.86 -53.34
N LEU A 553 52.32 48.05 -52.32
CA LEU A 553 53.29 47.27 -51.54
C LEU A 553 54.00 46.20 -52.38
N LEU A 554 53.28 45.53 -53.30
CA LEU A 554 53.86 44.56 -54.24
C LEU A 554 54.78 45.23 -55.28
N ALA A 555 54.40 46.39 -55.82
CA ALA A 555 55.22 47.15 -56.75
C ALA A 555 56.49 47.71 -56.08
N ALA A 556 56.39 48.19 -54.83
CA ALA A 556 57.53 48.62 -54.03
C ALA A 556 58.48 47.45 -53.71
N ARG A 557 57.95 46.25 -53.48
CA ARG A 557 58.73 45.03 -53.27
C ARG A 557 59.46 44.56 -54.54
N ASN A 558 58.87 44.71 -55.73
CA ASN A 558 59.51 44.35 -57.00
C ASN A 558 60.59 45.36 -57.45
N ARG A 559 60.47 46.65 -57.12
CA ARG A 559 61.54 47.64 -57.39
C ARG A 559 62.82 47.42 -56.58
N ARG A 560 62.74 46.76 -55.41
CA ARG A 560 63.91 46.39 -54.58
C ARG A 560 64.67 45.15 -55.08
N LYS A 561 64.25 44.51 -56.19
CA LYS A 561 64.91 43.32 -56.77
C LYS A 561 65.71 43.60 -58.05
N ILE A 562 65.80 44.85 -58.53
CA ILE A 562 66.53 45.22 -59.77
C ILE A 562 67.62 46.29 -59.47
N THR A 563 68.19 46.29 -58.27
CA THR A 563 69.42 47.03 -57.94
C THR A 563 70.38 46.13 -57.20
#